data_AF-A0A2A2QUA4-F1
#
_entry.id   AF-A0A2A2QUA4-F1
#
_cell.length_a   1.000
_cell.length_b   1.000
_cell.length_c   1.000
_cell.angle_alpha   90.00
_cell.angle_beta   90.00
_cell.angle_gamma   90.00
#
_symmetry.space_group_name_H-M   'P 1'
#
loop_
_entity.id
_entity.type
_entity.pdbx_description
1 polymer ?
#
loop_
_entity_poly.entity_id
_entity_poly.type
_entity_poly.pdbx_seq_one_letter_code
_entity_poly.pdbx_strand_id
1 'polypeptide(L)'
;MRKIWFVFFLAAASSFAQQSYDLVVYGGSAAGVTTAVAGARQGLKTVLLEPRDHVGGLVSGGLSGTDVGKREVIGGLALEFYFRAGRHYGLNRHHQELAWMPEPKVAEAIFREMLKEAGVTLLERHRLREKTGVRKEGTRIIEITTENGARFQGKIFVDTSYEGDLMAQSKVSYTTGRESTAQYGESLAGVRALTPSHQFAVEIPARTADGTLLPEVSGAPRGEPGTADQRIQAYNFRVIATNVAANRIPWPKPDNYDVKRYELLAIYLTKMTPYLGRPLDINEVNLLRVIPNGKADWNNRGGFSSDYIGKNYDYPDGDYATRARIWRDHEDYQKGFYWFLANDPRVPKELQAQMREWGLPKDEFVDTGHWPHQLYIREARRMVGPFVATQKDLQTDLVKPDAIAMGSYGADSHNVQRFVNDRGFVENEGDFQVSASVNPYHIAYRVLTPKREEITNLLVPVCFSATHAAYSSMRMEPQYMMLGHAAGIAARLAIRDHAPVQDVQIEDLQRQLKAEGAIFQYGPEYQAQALTILRRRFAAPPRQGPLPWGYPEKRQAR
;
A
#
# COMPACT_ATOMS: atom_id res chain seq x y z
N MET A 1 29.72 52.06 35.21
CA MET A 1 29.02 51.43 34.06
C MET A 1 29.62 50.06 33.79
N ARG A 2 28.84 49.00 33.97
CA ARG A 2 28.87 47.69 33.28
C ARG A 2 28.10 46.69 34.13
N LYS A 3 26.79 46.57 33.85
CA LYS A 3 25.95 45.48 34.35
C LYS A 3 26.30 44.22 33.55
N ILE A 4 26.88 43.24 34.22
CA ILE A 4 27.06 41.89 33.69
C ILE A 4 25.70 41.21 33.74
N TRP A 5 25.09 40.99 32.58
CA TRP A 5 23.91 40.13 32.44
C TRP A 5 24.40 38.69 32.36
N PHE A 6 24.21 37.94 33.45
CA PHE A 6 24.22 36.48 33.39
C PHE A 6 22.95 36.04 32.64
N VAL A 7 23.10 35.76 31.35
CA VAL A 7 22.10 35.00 30.59
C VAL A 7 22.18 33.57 31.07
N PHE A 8 21.22 33.15 31.89
CA PHE A 8 20.95 31.73 32.11
C PHE A 8 20.56 31.11 30.76
N PHE A 9 21.50 30.40 30.14
CA PHE A 9 21.17 29.34 29.20
C PHE A 9 20.41 28.26 30.00
N LEU A 10 19.10 28.42 30.15
CA LEU A 10 18.21 27.27 30.24
C LEU A 10 18.27 26.59 28.88
N ALA A 11 19.34 25.82 28.67
CA ALA A 11 19.33 24.75 27.69
C ALA A 11 18.05 23.96 27.96
N ALA A 12 17.20 23.90 26.93
CA ALA A 12 16.02 23.07 26.93
C ALA A 12 16.44 21.60 27.00
N ALA A 13 16.82 21.15 28.20
CA ALA A 13 16.60 19.80 28.66
C ALA A 13 15.10 19.63 28.95
N SER A 14 14.24 20.02 28.00
CA SER A 14 12.84 19.62 28.01
C SER A 14 12.79 18.19 27.53
N SER A 15 13.13 17.30 28.47
CA SER A 15 12.60 15.94 28.58
C SER A 15 12.53 15.15 27.27
N PHE A 16 13.49 14.24 27.07
CA PHE A 16 13.22 12.95 26.42
C PHE A 16 12.25 12.13 27.31
N ALA A 17 11.07 12.69 27.58
CA ALA A 17 10.04 12.10 28.42
C ALA A 17 9.53 10.86 27.71
N GLN A 18 9.61 9.75 28.41
CA GLN A 18 8.89 8.53 28.07
C GLN A 18 7.40 8.86 28.03
N GLN A 19 6.75 8.60 26.90
CA GLN A 19 5.32 8.85 26.73
C GLN A 19 4.54 7.54 26.77
N SER A 20 3.49 7.48 27.58
CA SER A 20 2.65 6.29 27.70
C SER A 20 1.31 6.48 26.96
N TYR A 21 0.96 5.46 26.17
CA TYR A 21 -0.26 5.37 25.39
C TYR A 21 -0.95 4.02 25.66
N ASP A 22 -2.24 3.94 25.39
CA ASP A 22 -2.95 2.66 25.38
C ASP A 22 -2.58 1.88 24.11
N LEU A 23 -2.58 2.58 22.97
CA LEU A 23 -2.30 2.04 21.65
C LEU A 23 -1.17 2.81 20.97
N VAL A 24 -0.12 2.10 20.59
CA VAL A 24 1.01 2.62 19.81
C VAL A 24 0.98 1.98 18.43
N VAL A 25 0.69 2.78 17.40
CA VAL A 25 0.67 2.34 16.00
C VAL A 25 1.95 2.80 15.31
N TYR A 26 2.66 1.88 14.65
CA TYR A 26 3.91 2.17 13.93
C TYR A 26 3.75 1.97 12.43
N GLY A 27 3.94 3.04 11.65
CA GLY A 27 3.76 3.09 10.20
C GLY A 27 2.44 3.74 9.79
N GLY A 28 2.49 4.90 9.16
CA GLY A 28 1.35 5.69 8.69
C GLY A 28 0.80 5.27 7.33
N SER A 29 0.79 3.96 7.03
CA SER A 29 0.04 3.43 5.89
C SER A 29 -1.47 3.68 6.06
N ALA A 30 -2.27 3.39 5.03
CA ALA A 30 -3.73 3.48 5.17
C ALA A 30 -4.27 2.57 6.29
N ALA A 31 -3.67 1.38 6.51
CA ALA A 31 -3.95 0.55 7.68
C ALA A 31 -3.59 1.24 8.99
N GLY A 32 -2.44 1.91 9.06
CA GLY A 32 -2.00 2.64 10.26
C GLY A 32 -2.97 3.75 10.64
N VAL A 33 -3.45 4.49 9.65
CA VAL A 33 -4.46 5.53 9.86
C VAL A 33 -5.76 4.91 10.39
N THR A 34 -6.30 3.87 9.75
CA THR A 34 -7.56 3.27 10.20
C THR A 34 -7.44 2.55 11.54
N THR A 35 -6.31 1.92 11.86
CA THR A 35 -6.02 1.38 13.20
C THR A 35 -6.05 2.48 14.26
N ALA A 36 -5.34 3.58 14.02
CA ALA A 36 -5.26 4.65 15.00
C ALA A 36 -6.63 5.33 15.21
N VAL A 37 -7.36 5.58 14.12
CA VAL A 37 -8.71 6.15 14.14
C VAL A 37 -9.68 5.22 14.88
N ALA A 38 -9.67 3.92 14.59
CA ALA A 38 -10.52 2.94 15.25
C ALA A 38 -10.23 2.87 16.76
N GLY A 39 -8.96 2.75 17.15
CA GLY A 39 -8.56 2.71 18.56
C GLY A 39 -8.98 3.98 19.32
N ALA A 40 -8.73 5.16 18.75
CA ALA A 40 -9.06 6.43 19.39
C ALA A 40 -10.58 6.65 19.49
N ARG A 41 -11.37 6.29 18.47
CA ARG A 41 -12.85 6.32 18.53
C ARG A 41 -13.43 5.37 19.57
N GLN A 42 -12.70 4.31 19.90
CA GLN A 42 -13.01 3.38 20.98
C GLN A 42 -12.54 3.87 22.38
N GLY A 43 -12.03 5.10 22.46
CA GLY A 43 -11.63 5.78 23.69
C GLY A 43 -10.19 5.50 24.14
N LEU A 44 -9.36 4.87 23.31
CA LEU A 44 -7.94 4.63 23.63
C LEU A 44 -7.11 5.90 23.44
N LYS A 45 -6.21 6.19 24.39
CA LYS A 45 -5.15 7.18 24.17
C LYS A 45 -4.18 6.62 23.12
N THR A 46 -4.23 7.17 21.92
CA THR A 46 -3.60 6.56 20.73
C THR A 46 -2.54 7.48 20.11
N VAL A 47 -1.38 6.91 19.78
CA VAL A 47 -0.33 7.55 18.99
C VAL A 47 -0.11 6.78 17.69
N LEU A 48 0.07 7.51 16.60
CA LEU A 48 0.53 6.99 15.30
C LEU A 48 1.91 7.58 15.00
N LEU A 49 2.91 6.71 14.90
CA LEU A 49 4.29 7.05 14.57
C LEU A 49 4.52 6.79 13.08
N GLU A 50 4.73 7.85 12.31
CA GLU A 50 5.06 7.78 10.89
C GLU A 50 6.58 7.93 10.70
N PRO A 51 7.26 6.94 10.08
CA PRO A 51 8.70 7.01 9.83
C PRO A 51 9.16 8.22 8.99
N ARG A 52 8.33 8.72 8.08
CA ARG A 52 8.61 9.82 7.14
C ARG A 52 7.66 11.01 7.40
N ASP A 53 7.27 11.72 6.34
CA ASP A 53 6.55 12.99 6.39
C ASP A 53 5.05 12.89 6.06
N HIS A 54 4.59 11.74 5.55
CA HIS A 54 3.25 11.59 4.98
C HIS A 54 2.51 10.39 5.53
N VAL A 55 1.18 10.52 5.64
CA VAL A 55 0.28 9.44 6.04
C VAL A 55 -0.63 9.03 4.88
N GLY A 56 -1.09 7.78 4.90
CA GLY A 56 -1.91 7.17 3.86
C GLY A 56 -1.17 6.15 3.00
N GLY A 57 0.15 6.01 3.19
CA GLY A 57 0.98 5.05 2.46
C GLY A 57 0.85 5.20 0.95
N LEU A 58 0.52 4.11 0.26
CA LEU A 58 0.41 4.11 -1.19
C LEU A 58 -0.79 4.91 -1.70
N VAL A 59 -1.90 4.97 -0.95
CA VAL A 59 -3.11 5.67 -1.38
C VAL A 59 -2.87 7.18 -1.51
N SER A 60 -2.09 7.76 -0.58
CA SER A 60 -1.60 9.16 -0.66
C SER A 60 -0.30 9.30 -1.44
N GLY A 61 0.42 8.20 -1.65
CA GLY A 61 1.75 8.15 -2.25
C GLY A 61 1.76 7.71 -3.71
N GLY A 62 0.63 7.78 -4.41
CA GLY A 62 0.55 7.62 -5.88
C GLY A 62 -0.43 6.57 -6.40
N LEU A 63 -0.90 5.63 -5.57
CA LEU A 63 -1.85 4.58 -5.92
C LEU A 63 -3.31 5.09 -5.89
N SER A 64 -3.66 6.03 -6.78
CA SER A 64 -5.03 6.51 -6.91
C SER A 64 -5.95 5.50 -7.59
N GLY A 65 -5.47 4.77 -8.58
CA GLY A 65 -6.17 3.66 -9.21
C GLY A 65 -6.18 2.44 -8.30
N THR A 66 -6.84 2.52 -7.14
CA THR A 66 -6.84 1.47 -6.13
C THR A 66 -7.52 0.20 -6.64
N ASP A 67 -6.92 -0.93 -6.34
CA ASP A 67 -7.41 -2.25 -6.74
C ASP A 67 -8.51 -2.73 -5.77
N VAL A 68 -9.75 -2.38 -6.12
CA VAL A 68 -10.93 -2.57 -5.25
C VAL A 68 -11.66 -3.91 -5.44
N GLY A 69 -11.33 -4.66 -6.49
CA GLY A 69 -12.03 -5.91 -6.84
C GLY A 69 -13.54 -5.69 -6.97
N LYS A 70 -14.31 -6.58 -6.35
CA LYS A 70 -15.75 -6.38 -6.14
C LYS A 70 -15.97 -5.40 -5.00
N ARG A 71 -16.46 -4.20 -5.32
CA ARG A 71 -16.56 -3.05 -4.40
C ARG A 71 -17.48 -3.30 -3.22
N GLU A 72 -18.47 -4.19 -3.37
CA GLU A 72 -19.50 -4.50 -2.38
C GLU A 72 -18.94 -5.19 -1.13
N VAL A 73 -17.69 -5.66 -1.17
CA VAL A 73 -17.00 -6.21 0.01
C VAL A 73 -16.33 -5.12 0.86
N ILE A 74 -16.21 -3.89 0.34
CA ILE A 74 -15.54 -2.78 1.01
C ILE A 74 -16.52 -2.11 1.98
N GLY A 75 -16.22 -2.21 3.27
CA GLY A 75 -17.00 -1.65 4.38
C GLY A 75 -16.14 -0.89 5.39
N GLY A 76 -16.73 -0.57 6.53
CA GLY A 76 -16.04 0.03 7.68
C GLY A 76 -15.33 1.35 7.36
N LEU A 77 -14.16 1.55 7.96
CA LEU A 77 -13.37 2.76 7.74
C LEU A 77 -12.84 2.90 6.30
N ALA A 78 -12.67 1.80 5.56
CA ALA A 78 -12.31 1.86 4.14
C ALA A 78 -13.44 2.51 3.32
N LEU A 79 -14.69 2.12 3.58
CA LEU A 79 -15.86 2.74 2.94
C LEU A 79 -16.05 4.20 3.39
N GLU A 80 -15.78 4.51 4.66
CA GLU A 80 -15.78 5.89 5.17
C GLU A 80 -14.80 6.78 4.38
N PHE A 81 -13.59 6.31 4.12
CA PHE A 81 -12.59 7.03 3.31
C PHE A 81 -13.12 7.36 1.91
N TYR A 82 -13.65 6.36 1.19
CA TYR A 82 -14.19 6.57 -0.16
C TYR A 82 -15.46 7.44 -0.19
N PHE A 83 -16.26 7.40 0.88
CA PHE A 83 -17.39 8.30 1.07
C PHE A 83 -16.95 9.75 1.27
N ARG A 84 -15.94 9.99 2.10
CA ARG A 84 -15.33 11.33 2.27
C ARG A 84 -14.74 11.85 0.96
N ALA A 85 -14.07 10.99 0.20
CA ALA A 85 -13.57 11.33 -1.14
C ALA A 85 -14.72 11.71 -2.08
N GLY A 86 -15.83 10.96 -2.08
CA GLY A 86 -17.02 11.30 -2.85
C GLY A 86 -17.61 12.66 -2.49
N ARG A 87 -17.61 13.01 -1.19
CA ARG A 87 -18.02 14.35 -0.73
C ARG A 87 -17.05 15.46 -1.16
N HIS A 88 -15.74 15.21 -1.12
CA HIS A 88 -14.74 16.18 -1.58
C HIS A 88 -14.99 16.60 -3.04
N TYR A 89 -15.27 15.62 -3.92
CA TYR A 89 -15.57 15.88 -5.33
C TYR A 89 -17.03 16.29 -5.60
N GLY A 90 -17.86 16.37 -4.55
CA GLY A 90 -19.28 16.69 -4.65
C GLY A 90 -20.04 15.70 -5.53
N LEU A 91 -19.71 14.41 -5.49
CA LEU A 91 -20.33 13.39 -6.36
C LEU A 91 -21.81 13.17 -6.05
N ASN A 92 -22.26 13.55 -4.84
CA ASN A 92 -23.66 13.43 -4.42
C ASN A 92 -24.63 14.15 -5.38
N ARG A 93 -24.19 15.24 -6.04
CA ARG A 93 -24.96 15.94 -7.08
C ARG A 93 -25.21 15.10 -8.34
N HIS A 94 -24.54 13.97 -8.47
CA HIS A 94 -24.63 13.01 -9.58
C HIS A 94 -25.19 11.65 -9.13
N HIS A 95 -25.86 11.57 -7.98
CA HIS A 95 -26.37 10.32 -7.41
C HIS A 95 -25.28 9.26 -7.17
N GLN A 96 -24.04 9.69 -6.99
CA GLN A 96 -22.89 8.87 -6.61
C GLN A 96 -22.34 9.37 -5.27
N GLU A 97 -22.01 8.48 -4.33
CA GLU A 97 -21.52 8.89 -3.01
C GLU A 97 -20.06 8.51 -2.74
N LEU A 98 -19.47 7.68 -3.60
CA LEU A 98 -18.15 7.09 -3.41
C LEU A 98 -17.22 7.51 -4.55
N ALA A 99 -16.04 8.03 -4.22
CA ALA A 99 -14.97 8.25 -5.19
C ALA A 99 -13.86 7.22 -4.96
N TRP A 100 -13.75 6.23 -5.84
CA TRP A 100 -12.81 5.11 -5.70
C TRP A 100 -11.37 5.42 -6.09
N MET A 101 -11.15 6.54 -6.81
CA MET A 101 -9.85 6.93 -7.33
C MET A 101 -9.53 8.39 -7.01
N PRO A 102 -9.46 8.77 -5.72
CA PRO A 102 -9.12 10.13 -5.33
C PRO A 102 -7.68 10.46 -5.73
N GLU A 103 -7.42 11.75 -5.98
CA GLU A 103 -6.05 12.26 -6.12
C GLU A 103 -5.25 12.03 -4.82
N PRO A 104 -3.94 11.78 -4.89
CA PRO A 104 -3.16 11.42 -3.71
C PRO A 104 -3.15 12.50 -2.61
N LYS A 105 -3.03 13.79 -2.97
CA LYS A 105 -3.17 14.89 -2.00
C LYS A 105 -4.54 14.94 -1.30
N VAL A 106 -5.60 14.53 -2.00
CA VAL A 106 -6.97 14.49 -1.44
C VAL A 106 -7.08 13.32 -0.48
N ALA A 107 -6.53 12.17 -0.85
CA ALA A 107 -6.44 11.01 0.04
C ALA A 107 -5.69 11.34 1.34
N GLU A 108 -4.52 11.98 1.25
CA GLU A 108 -3.75 12.41 2.43
C GLU A 108 -4.53 13.37 3.31
N ALA A 109 -5.19 14.38 2.70
CA ALA A 109 -6.01 15.34 3.44
C ALA A 109 -7.14 14.66 4.21
N ILE A 110 -7.82 13.68 3.60
CA ILE A 110 -8.89 12.90 4.25
C ILE A 110 -8.32 12.10 5.43
N PHE A 111 -7.18 11.42 5.26
CA PHE A 111 -6.57 10.66 6.34
C PHE A 111 -6.16 11.55 7.52
N ARG A 112 -5.57 12.72 7.25
CA ARG A 112 -5.22 13.71 8.27
C ARG A 112 -6.45 14.24 8.99
N GLU A 113 -7.54 14.49 8.28
CA GLU A 113 -8.83 14.89 8.88
C GLU A 113 -9.37 13.79 9.80
N MET A 114 -9.40 12.54 9.34
CA MET A 114 -9.87 11.40 10.13
C MET A 114 -9.06 11.22 11.43
N LEU A 115 -7.73 11.33 11.37
CA LEU A 115 -6.85 11.27 12.53
C LEU A 115 -7.15 12.40 13.53
N LYS A 116 -7.29 13.63 13.02
CA LYS A 116 -7.57 14.82 13.83
C LYS A 116 -8.93 14.72 14.53
N GLU A 117 -9.98 14.36 13.79
CA GLU A 117 -11.33 14.17 14.35
C GLU A 117 -11.38 13.10 15.43
N ALA A 118 -10.59 12.04 15.27
CA ALA A 118 -10.51 10.96 16.24
C ALA A 118 -9.63 11.30 17.46
N GLY A 119 -8.91 12.42 17.46
CA GLY A 119 -8.02 12.81 18.55
C GLY A 119 -6.72 11.99 18.62
N VAL A 120 -6.26 11.44 17.50
CA VAL A 120 -5.00 10.70 17.43
C VAL A 120 -3.81 11.65 17.56
N THR A 121 -2.82 11.28 18.36
CA THR A 121 -1.52 11.96 18.35
C THR A 121 -0.70 11.44 17.16
N LEU A 122 -0.59 12.23 16.09
CA LEU A 122 0.26 11.90 14.94
C LEU A 122 1.66 12.48 15.14
N LEU A 123 2.69 11.64 15.03
CA LEU A 123 4.10 12.04 15.09
C LEU A 123 4.85 11.55 13.85
N GLU A 124 5.24 12.49 12.99
CA GLU A 124 6.00 12.25 11.76
C GLU A 124 7.50 12.26 12.04
N ARG A 125 8.31 11.64 11.15
CA ARG A 125 9.76 11.46 11.29
C ARG A 125 10.15 10.70 12.56
N HIS A 126 9.32 9.74 12.96
CA HIS A 126 9.50 8.88 14.13
C HIS A 126 9.79 7.44 13.71
N ARG A 127 10.82 7.26 12.86
CA ARG A 127 11.28 5.94 12.44
C ARG A 127 11.87 5.17 13.62
N LEU A 128 11.54 3.88 13.73
CA LEU A 128 12.03 2.99 14.77
C LEU A 128 13.57 3.00 14.75
N ARG A 129 14.22 2.99 15.91
CA ARG A 129 15.68 2.87 15.95
C ARG A 129 16.08 1.51 15.40
N GLU A 130 17.01 1.49 14.45
CA GLU A 130 17.42 0.25 13.80
C GLU A 130 18.00 -0.76 14.81
N LYS A 131 17.55 -2.02 14.72
CA LYS A 131 18.00 -3.22 15.48
C LYS A 131 17.78 -3.20 17.00
N THR A 132 17.73 -2.02 17.61
CA THR A 132 17.72 -1.80 19.06
C THR A 132 16.51 -0.99 19.52
N GLY A 133 15.55 -0.75 18.62
CA GLY A 133 14.39 0.09 18.88
C GLY A 133 13.30 -0.57 19.71
N VAL A 134 13.37 -1.87 19.99
CA VAL A 134 12.32 -2.60 20.72
C VAL A 134 12.87 -3.16 22.02
N ARG A 135 12.18 -2.88 23.13
CA ARG A 135 12.44 -3.51 24.43
C ARG A 135 11.26 -4.38 24.85
N LYS A 136 11.55 -5.64 25.18
CA LYS A 136 10.58 -6.63 25.63
C LYS A 136 10.86 -7.08 27.07
N GLU A 137 9.79 -7.50 27.74
CA GLU A 137 9.84 -8.28 28.98
C GLU A 137 9.00 -9.54 28.75
N GLY A 138 9.65 -10.71 28.73
CA GLY A 138 9.03 -11.96 28.28
C GLY A 138 8.42 -11.82 26.88
N THR A 139 7.12 -12.11 26.77
CA THR A 139 6.34 -12.02 25.51
C THR A 139 5.63 -10.68 25.33
N ARG A 140 6.04 -9.62 26.02
CA ARG A 140 5.41 -8.29 25.88
C ARG A 140 6.41 -7.25 25.43
N ILE A 141 6.04 -6.43 24.45
CA ILE A 141 6.71 -5.15 24.17
C ILE A 141 6.36 -4.20 25.32
N ILE A 142 7.38 -3.59 25.90
CA ILE A 142 7.20 -2.58 26.96
C ILE A 142 7.41 -1.18 26.39
N GLU A 143 8.34 -1.04 25.46
CA GLU A 143 8.73 0.25 24.92
C GLU A 143 9.32 0.11 23.52
N ILE A 144 9.07 1.11 22.68
CA ILE A 144 9.82 1.34 21.45
C ILE A 144 10.57 2.66 21.50
N THR A 145 11.75 2.70 20.89
CA THR A 145 12.62 3.87 20.78
C THR A 145 12.84 4.20 19.32
N THR A 146 12.68 5.46 18.96
CA THR A 146 12.87 5.96 17.59
C THR A 146 14.29 6.51 17.38
N GLU A 147 14.69 6.74 16.14
CA GLU A 147 16.02 7.26 15.78
C GLU A 147 16.33 8.61 16.44
N ASN A 148 15.32 9.46 16.61
CA ASN A 148 15.45 10.76 17.26
C ASN A 148 15.57 10.67 18.81
N GLY A 149 15.52 9.46 19.37
CA GLY A 149 15.64 9.20 20.82
C GLY A 149 14.33 9.26 21.60
N ALA A 150 13.19 9.59 20.97
CA ALA A 150 11.89 9.54 21.62
C ALA A 150 11.51 8.09 21.94
N ARG A 151 10.89 7.90 23.12
CA ARG A 151 10.52 6.61 23.69
C ARG A 151 9.03 6.53 23.97
N PHE A 152 8.41 5.43 23.57
CA PHE A 152 6.96 5.23 23.65
C PHE A 152 6.65 3.92 24.34
N GLN A 153 5.92 4.00 25.45
CA GLN A 153 5.31 2.85 26.11
C GLN A 153 3.87 2.68 25.62
N GLY A 154 3.44 1.43 25.49
CA GLY A 154 2.12 1.05 25.01
C GLY A 154 1.57 -0.15 25.76
N LYS A 155 0.25 -0.23 25.93
CA LYS A 155 -0.39 -1.49 26.36
C LYS A 155 -0.42 -2.49 25.20
N ILE A 156 -0.81 -2.00 24.02
CA ILE A 156 -0.83 -2.73 22.75
C ILE A 156 -0.03 -1.94 21.70
N PHE A 157 0.69 -2.68 20.87
CA PHE A 157 1.42 -2.17 19.72
C PHE A 157 0.83 -2.73 18.42
N VAL A 158 0.90 -1.98 17.34
CA VAL A 158 0.47 -2.45 16.01
C VAL A 158 1.51 -2.04 14.98
N ASP A 159 2.01 -2.99 14.20
CA ASP A 159 2.91 -2.73 13.07
C ASP A 159 2.10 -2.65 11.77
N THR A 160 1.96 -1.43 11.28
CA THR A 160 1.25 -1.07 10.05
C THR A 160 2.23 -0.55 8.98
N SER A 161 3.53 -0.79 9.12
CA SER A 161 4.52 -0.50 8.08
C SER A 161 4.48 -1.55 6.96
N TYR A 162 4.87 -1.17 5.74
CA TYR A 162 4.99 -2.12 4.62
C TYR A 162 6.16 -3.09 4.81
N GLU A 163 7.14 -2.70 5.63
CA GLU A 163 8.38 -3.43 5.87
C GLU A 163 8.33 -4.39 7.06
N GLY A 164 7.41 -4.18 8.01
CA GLY A 164 7.24 -5.01 9.19
C GLY A 164 8.39 -4.89 10.19
N ASP A 165 8.97 -3.69 10.34
CA ASP A 165 10.18 -3.49 11.16
C ASP A 165 9.94 -3.66 12.66
N LEU A 166 8.78 -3.20 13.16
CA LEU A 166 8.43 -3.39 14.57
C LEU A 166 8.19 -4.87 14.86
N MET A 167 7.50 -5.58 13.96
CA MET A 167 7.32 -7.03 14.01
C MET A 167 8.65 -7.77 14.04
N ALA A 168 9.53 -7.51 13.07
CA ALA A 168 10.82 -8.19 12.96
C ALA A 168 11.73 -7.90 14.17
N GLN A 169 11.83 -6.63 14.60
CA GLN A 169 12.65 -6.26 15.77
C GLN A 169 12.06 -6.82 17.09
N SER A 170 10.76 -7.11 17.12
CA SER A 170 10.08 -7.79 18.23
C SER A 170 10.32 -9.30 18.28
N LYS A 171 11.11 -9.86 17.35
CA LYS A 171 11.44 -11.29 17.23
C LYS A 171 10.22 -12.17 16.93
N VAL A 172 9.25 -11.64 16.20
CA VAL A 172 8.16 -12.42 15.61
C VAL A 172 8.68 -13.16 14.39
N SER A 173 8.28 -14.43 14.22
CA SER A 173 8.66 -15.20 13.03
C SER A 173 8.07 -14.60 11.76
N TYR A 174 8.86 -14.52 10.70
CA TYR A 174 8.43 -14.06 9.38
C TYR A 174 9.16 -14.80 8.26
N THR A 175 8.65 -14.66 7.05
CA THR A 175 9.27 -15.14 5.81
C THR A 175 9.38 -13.99 4.79
N THR A 176 10.21 -14.19 3.78
CA THR A 176 10.32 -13.34 2.59
C THR A 176 10.43 -14.24 1.34
N GLY A 177 10.31 -13.66 0.15
CA GLY A 177 10.37 -14.43 -1.09
C GLY A 177 9.08 -15.19 -1.39
N ARG A 178 9.20 -16.32 -2.08
CA ARG A 178 8.08 -17.18 -2.49
C ARG A 178 8.28 -18.59 -1.99
N GLU A 179 7.24 -19.16 -1.39
CA GLU A 179 7.20 -20.54 -0.94
C GLU A 179 7.20 -21.53 -2.12
N SER A 180 7.54 -22.80 -1.88
CA SER A 180 7.43 -23.85 -2.90
C SER A 180 5.99 -24.35 -3.01
N THR A 181 5.66 -24.96 -4.15
CA THR A 181 4.36 -25.62 -4.35
C THR A 181 4.12 -26.72 -3.31
N ALA A 182 5.18 -27.43 -2.90
CA ALA A 182 5.12 -28.53 -1.93
C ALA A 182 4.87 -28.04 -0.49
N GLN A 183 5.31 -26.83 -0.13
CA GLN A 183 5.25 -26.35 1.25
C GLN A 183 3.82 -26.18 1.77
N TYR A 184 2.93 -25.67 0.92
CA TYR A 184 1.52 -25.41 1.27
C TYR A 184 0.50 -26.03 0.29
N GLY A 185 0.95 -26.77 -0.72
CA GLY A 185 0.08 -27.38 -1.73
C GLY A 185 -0.55 -26.35 -2.68
N GLU A 186 0.17 -25.26 -2.98
CA GLU A 186 -0.32 -24.13 -3.76
C GLU A 186 0.17 -24.21 -5.21
N SER A 187 -0.73 -24.14 -6.18
CA SER A 187 -0.37 -24.18 -7.61
C SER A 187 0.19 -22.85 -8.15
N LEU A 188 -0.03 -21.75 -7.43
CA LEU A 188 0.53 -20.44 -7.75
C LEU A 188 1.92 -20.21 -7.16
N ALA A 189 2.33 -21.02 -6.18
CA ALA A 189 3.60 -20.87 -5.49
C ALA A 189 4.81 -21.28 -6.35
N GLY A 190 5.99 -20.87 -5.86
CA GLY A 190 7.29 -21.18 -6.42
C GLY A 190 7.64 -20.46 -7.73
N VAL A 191 8.83 -20.79 -8.24
CA VAL A 191 9.30 -20.34 -9.56
C VAL A 191 8.29 -20.76 -10.63
N ARG A 192 7.91 -19.84 -11.51
CA ARG A 192 6.93 -20.06 -12.57
C ARG A 192 7.56 -20.78 -13.76
N ALA A 193 6.90 -21.83 -14.24
CA ALA A 193 7.24 -22.44 -15.52
C ALA A 193 6.89 -21.52 -16.70
N LEU A 194 5.76 -20.83 -16.58
CA LEU A 194 5.21 -19.92 -17.58
C LEU A 194 4.66 -18.67 -16.88
N THR A 195 4.89 -17.52 -17.52
CA THR A 195 4.46 -16.21 -17.06
C THR A 195 3.46 -15.64 -18.08
N PRO A 196 2.19 -15.43 -17.72
CA PRO A 196 1.14 -15.11 -18.68
C PRO A 196 1.09 -13.63 -19.07
N SER A 197 1.55 -12.73 -18.20
CA SER A 197 1.44 -11.29 -18.42
C SER A 197 2.80 -10.59 -18.34
N HIS A 198 2.81 -9.33 -18.76
CA HIS A 198 4.01 -8.48 -18.71
C HIS A 198 5.24 -9.15 -19.35
N GLN A 199 5.04 -9.81 -20.49
CA GLN A 199 6.05 -10.51 -21.28
C GLN A 199 6.47 -9.74 -22.53
N PHE A 200 7.63 -10.14 -23.07
CA PHE A 200 8.04 -9.76 -24.43
C PHE A 200 7.26 -10.61 -25.44
N ALA A 201 6.45 -9.95 -26.28
CA ALA A 201 5.69 -10.62 -27.35
C ALA A 201 6.55 -11.02 -28.56
N VAL A 202 7.82 -10.62 -28.57
CA VAL A 202 8.80 -10.84 -29.63
C VAL A 202 10.09 -11.36 -29.03
N GLU A 203 10.81 -12.20 -29.77
CA GLU A 203 12.11 -12.70 -29.33
C GLU A 203 13.19 -11.61 -29.43
N ILE A 204 13.83 -11.33 -28.29
CA ILE A 204 14.92 -10.37 -28.16
C ILE A 204 16.13 -11.11 -27.58
N PRO A 205 17.27 -11.15 -28.29
CA PRO A 205 18.49 -11.74 -27.74
C PRO A 205 18.85 -11.08 -26.42
N ALA A 206 19.14 -11.87 -25.40
CA ALA A 206 19.50 -11.33 -24.09
C ALA A 206 20.91 -10.74 -24.05
N ARG A 207 21.72 -11.00 -25.09
CA ARG A 207 23.10 -10.58 -25.22
C ARG A 207 23.30 -9.81 -26.52
N THR A 208 24.25 -8.88 -26.51
CA THR A 208 24.78 -8.23 -27.71
C THR A 208 25.57 -9.22 -28.57
N ALA A 209 25.93 -8.83 -29.79
CA ALA A 209 26.60 -9.71 -30.75
C ALA A 209 27.99 -10.20 -30.27
N ASP A 210 28.65 -9.46 -29.37
CA ASP A 210 29.90 -9.83 -28.72
C ASP A 210 29.72 -10.73 -27.48
N GLY A 211 28.48 -11.09 -27.13
CA GLY A 211 28.15 -11.96 -25.99
C GLY A 211 27.92 -11.23 -24.67
N THR A 212 28.06 -9.89 -24.63
CA THR A 212 27.80 -9.10 -23.41
C THR A 212 26.30 -9.12 -23.06
N LEU A 213 25.97 -9.29 -21.77
CA LEU A 213 24.59 -9.33 -21.32
C LEU A 213 23.95 -7.93 -21.44
N LEU A 214 22.73 -7.86 -21.98
CA LEU A 214 22.00 -6.60 -22.05
C LEU A 214 21.69 -6.08 -20.63
N PRO A 215 21.73 -4.74 -20.42
CA PRO A 215 21.33 -4.14 -19.17
C PRO A 215 19.94 -4.57 -18.73
N GLU A 216 19.75 -4.66 -17.42
CA GLU A 216 18.50 -5.09 -16.78
C GLU A 216 18.04 -6.52 -17.08
N VAL A 217 18.91 -7.34 -17.67
CA VAL A 217 18.76 -8.80 -17.72
C VAL A 217 19.68 -9.43 -16.65
N SER A 218 19.14 -10.38 -15.89
CA SER A 218 19.88 -11.18 -14.92
C SER A 218 20.63 -12.31 -15.60
N GLY A 219 21.90 -12.49 -15.23
CA GLY A 219 22.69 -13.67 -15.61
C GLY A 219 22.35 -14.93 -14.79
N ALA A 220 21.64 -14.78 -13.66
CA ALA A 220 21.17 -15.92 -12.88
C ALA A 220 20.07 -16.71 -13.63
N PRO A 221 20.03 -18.04 -13.51
CA PRO A 221 19.00 -18.85 -14.15
C PRO A 221 17.61 -18.59 -13.54
N ARG A 222 16.58 -19.00 -14.27
CA ARG A 222 15.17 -18.97 -13.83
C ARG A 222 14.99 -19.64 -12.47
N GLY A 223 15.59 -20.83 -12.30
CA GLY A 223 15.26 -21.77 -11.23
C GLY A 223 14.29 -22.84 -11.71
N GLU A 224 14.17 -23.90 -10.89
CA GLU A 224 13.31 -25.05 -11.18
C GLU A 224 11.85 -24.73 -10.85
N PRO A 225 10.90 -24.92 -11.79
CA PRO A 225 9.50 -24.60 -11.53
C PRO A 225 8.93 -25.26 -10.28
N GLY A 226 8.21 -24.47 -9.49
CA GLY A 226 7.59 -24.88 -8.23
C GLY A 226 8.52 -24.89 -7.01
N THR A 227 9.82 -24.67 -7.18
CA THR A 227 10.75 -24.50 -6.05
C THR A 227 10.62 -23.12 -5.40
N ALA A 228 10.98 -23.04 -4.11
CA ALA A 228 11.00 -21.78 -3.36
C ALA A 228 12.24 -20.94 -3.72
N ASP A 229 12.13 -19.61 -3.60
CA ASP A 229 13.26 -18.69 -3.67
C ASP A 229 13.04 -17.46 -2.77
N GLN A 230 14.07 -16.61 -2.67
CA GLN A 230 14.01 -15.35 -1.91
C GLN A 230 13.59 -14.15 -2.77
N ARG A 231 13.12 -14.37 -4.00
CA ARG A 231 12.78 -13.30 -4.92
C ARG A 231 11.36 -12.84 -4.64
N ILE A 232 11.13 -11.54 -4.73
CA ILE A 232 9.82 -10.93 -4.49
C ILE A 232 9.41 -10.09 -5.68
N GLN A 233 8.12 -9.76 -5.76
CA GLN A 233 7.56 -8.97 -6.86
C GLN A 233 8.30 -7.65 -7.00
N ALA A 234 8.51 -7.21 -8.25
CA ALA A 234 9.13 -5.94 -8.54
C ALA A 234 8.43 -4.78 -7.83
N TYR A 235 9.20 -3.76 -7.45
CA TYR A 235 8.65 -2.49 -6.99
C TYR A 235 8.66 -1.45 -8.13
N ASN A 236 7.85 -0.41 -7.97
CA ASN A 236 7.89 0.79 -8.79
C ASN A 236 7.41 2.00 -7.98
N PHE A 237 7.29 3.16 -8.59
CA PHE A 237 6.43 4.24 -8.12
C PHE A 237 5.14 4.28 -8.95
N ARG A 238 4.01 4.50 -8.29
CA ARG A 238 2.73 4.81 -8.94
C ARG A 238 2.72 6.30 -9.26
N VAL A 239 3.07 6.64 -10.49
CA VAL A 239 3.30 8.04 -10.88
C VAL A 239 2.00 8.67 -11.30
N ILE A 240 1.67 9.83 -10.73
CA ILE A 240 0.58 10.65 -11.24
C ILE A 240 1.11 11.52 -12.37
N ALA A 241 0.45 11.46 -13.52
CA ALA A 241 0.74 12.28 -14.69
C ALA A 241 -0.46 13.17 -15.05
N THR A 242 -0.20 14.27 -15.75
CA THR A 242 -1.24 15.13 -16.34
C THR A 242 -0.88 15.54 -17.75
N ASN A 243 -1.89 15.67 -18.60
CA ASN A 243 -1.80 16.31 -19.91
C ASN A 243 -2.38 17.74 -19.92
N VAL A 244 -2.79 18.27 -18.76
CA VAL A 244 -3.27 19.65 -18.63
C VAL A 244 -2.06 20.59 -18.70
N ALA A 245 -1.89 21.28 -19.82
CA ALA A 245 -0.70 22.09 -20.11
C ALA A 245 -0.33 23.08 -19.00
N ALA A 246 -1.31 23.76 -18.39
CA ALA A 246 -1.07 24.71 -17.30
C ALA A 246 -0.54 24.04 -16.02
N ASN A 247 -0.90 22.78 -15.79
CA ASN A 247 -0.52 21.97 -14.62
C ASN A 247 0.64 21.00 -14.90
N ARG A 248 1.20 20.98 -16.11
CA ARG A 248 2.19 19.99 -16.51
C ARG A 248 3.63 20.48 -16.29
N ILE A 249 4.45 19.61 -15.72
CA ILE A 249 5.91 19.70 -15.66
C ILE A 249 6.46 18.60 -16.57
N PRO A 250 7.37 18.90 -17.51
CA PRO A 250 8.00 17.87 -18.34
C PRO A 250 8.65 16.76 -17.52
N TRP A 251 8.75 15.55 -18.09
CA TRP A 251 9.42 14.43 -17.45
C TRP A 251 10.84 14.83 -17.00
N PRO A 252 11.20 14.60 -15.72
CA PRO A 252 12.51 14.96 -15.23
C PRO A 252 13.58 14.02 -15.79
N LYS A 253 14.74 14.58 -16.14
CA LYS A 253 15.95 13.80 -16.40
C LYS A 253 16.64 13.52 -15.06
N PRO A 254 16.91 12.26 -14.67
CA PRO A 254 17.66 12.00 -13.43
C PRO A 254 19.12 12.41 -13.58
N ASP A 255 19.76 12.83 -12.48
CA ASP A 255 21.14 13.34 -12.49
C ASP A 255 22.16 12.28 -12.94
N ASN A 256 21.93 11.03 -12.57
CA ASN A 256 22.73 9.86 -12.95
C ASN A 256 22.19 9.15 -14.22
N TYR A 257 21.49 9.86 -15.09
CA TYR A 257 20.92 9.28 -16.31
C TYR A 257 21.97 8.60 -17.20
N ASP A 258 21.89 7.28 -17.32
CA ASP A 258 22.63 6.50 -18.31
C ASP A 258 21.67 5.91 -19.34
N VAL A 259 21.82 6.36 -20.58
CA VAL A 259 21.00 5.90 -21.71
C VAL A 259 21.19 4.39 -21.98
N LYS A 260 22.36 3.82 -21.65
CA LYS A 260 22.66 2.40 -21.89
C LYS A 260 21.74 1.49 -21.08
N ARG A 261 21.26 1.94 -19.92
CA ARG A 261 20.31 1.21 -19.07
C ARG A 261 19.04 0.79 -19.83
N TYR A 262 18.65 1.55 -20.85
CA TYR A 262 17.43 1.37 -21.64
C TYR A 262 17.67 0.72 -23.00
N GLU A 263 18.84 0.09 -23.22
CA GLU A 263 19.14 -0.59 -24.49
C GLU A 263 18.13 -1.69 -24.82
N LEU A 264 17.77 -2.51 -23.82
CA LEU A 264 16.74 -3.54 -24.00
C LEU A 264 15.38 -2.94 -24.38
N LEU A 265 15.01 -1.80 -23.80
CA LEU A 265 13.78 -1.09 -24.15
C LEU A 265 13.82 -0.57 -25.58
N ALA A 266 14.95 -0.01 -26.04
CA ALA A 266 15.13 0.44 -27.42
C ALA A 266 14.92 -0.69 -28.44
N ILE A 267 15.50 -1.86 -28.14
CA ILE A 267 15.35 -3.07 -28.98
C ILE A 267 13.90 -3.56 -28.96
N TYR A 268 13.26 -3.57 -27.79
CA TYR A 268 11.87 -3.97 -27.63
C TYR A 268 10.91 -3.10 -28.46
N LEU A 269 10.99 -1.78 -28.34
CA LEU A 269 10.15 -0.85 -29.11
C LEU A 269 10.35 -1.03 -30.63
N THR A 270 11.61 -1.22 -31.05
CA THR A 270 11.97 -1.42 -32.46
C THR A 270 11.39 -2.71 -33.02
N LYS A 271 11.46 -3.83 -32.28
CA LYS A 271 10.92 -5.12 -32.71
C LYS A 271 9.40 -5.20 -32.62
N MET A 272 8.77 -4.50 -31.69
CA MET A 272 7.31 -4.48 -31.57
C MET A 272 6.62 -3.72 -32.70
N THR A 273 7.27 -2.71 -33.28
CA THR A 273 6.70 -1.90 -34.36
C THR A 273 6.28 -2.74 -35.59
N PRO A 274 7.15 -3.56 -36.20
CA PRO A 274 6.74 -4.44 -37.30
C PRO A 274 5.82 -5.59 -36.84
N TYR A 275 5.96 -6.07 -35.60
CA TYR A 275 5.10 -7.13 -35.06
C TYR A 275 3.63 -6.70 -34.95
N LEU A 276 3.38 -5.46 -34.52
CA LEU A 276 2.02 -4.89 -34.42
C LEU A 276 1.56 -4.20 -35.72
N GLY A 277 2.47 -3.95 -36.67
CA GLY A 277 2.23 -3.07 -37.82
C GLY A 277 2.13 -1.58 -37.45
N ARG A 278 2.40 -1.22 -36.20
CA ARG A 278 2.44 0.15 -35.66
C ARG A 278 3.35 0.21 -34.42
N PRO A 279 3.87 1.39 -34.04
CA PRO A 279 4.51 1.56 -32.74
C PRO A 279 3.56 1.21 -31.58
N LEU A 280 4.14 0.79 -30.46
CA LEU A 280 3.42 0.71 -29.18
C LEU A 280 2.87 2.09 -28.81
N ASP A 281 1.68 2.13 -28.24
CA ASP A 281 1.08 3.34 -27.69
C ASP A 281 1.50 3.56 -26.23
N ILE A 282 1.20 4.75 -25.70
CA ILE A 282 1.56 5.13 -24.33
C ILE A 282 0.94 4.19 -23.27
N ASN A 283 -0.26 3.68 -23.54
CA ASN A 283 -1.00 2.81 -22.64
C ASN A 283 -0.53 1.34 -22.75
N GLU A 284 0.30 0.98 -23.72
CA GLU A 284 0.90 -0.34 -23.87
C GLU A 284 2.28 -0.44 -23.20
N VAL A 285 2.94 0.69 -22.95
CA VAL A 285 4.21 0.78 -22.19
C VAL A 285 4.01 1.30 -20.76
N ASN A 286 2.83 1.83 -20.44
CA ASN A 286 2.38 2.24 -19.11
C ASN A 286 0.90 1.92 -18.98
N LEU A 287 0.43 1.41 -17.86
CA LEU A 287 -1.02 1.34 -17.61
C LEU A 287 -1.51 2.72 -17.16
N LEU A 288 -2.40 3.35 -17.92
CA LEU A 288 -3.02 4.62 -17.56
C LEU A 288 -4.41 4.39 -16.95
N ARG A 289 -4.61 4.86 -15.71
CA ARG A 289 -5.93 4.94 -15.07
C ARG A 289 -6.29 6.41 -14.83
N VAL A 290 -7.33 6.89 -15.50
CA VAL A 290 -7.79 8.28 -15.35
C VAL A 290 -8.30 8.53 -13.94
N ILE A 291 -7.88 9.65 -13.36
CA ILE A 291 -8.32 10.14 -12.05
C ILE A 291 -8.83 11.59 -12.21
N PRO A 292 -9.44 12.21 -11.18
CA PRO A 292 -10.01 13.55 -11.28
C PRO A 292 -9.01 14.62 -11.77
N ASN A 293 -9.56 15.74 -12.26
CA ASN A 293 -8.82 16.95 -12.62
C ASN A 293 -7.78 16.80 -13.75
N GLY A 294 -8.06 15.95 -14.74
CA GLY A 294 -7.20 15.79 -15.92
C GLY A 294 -5.86 15.12 -15.61
N LYS A 295 -5.88 14.18 -14.68
CA LYS A 295 -4.72 13.39 -14.25
C LYS A 295 -4.93 11.91 -14.54
N ALA A 296 -3.85 11.15 -14.49
CA ALA A 296 -3.87 9.70 -14.56
C ALA A 296 -2.84 9.10 -13.59
N ASP A 297 -3.19 8.00 -12.95
CA ASP A 297 -2.27 7.10 -12.25
C ASP A 297 -1.63 6.15 -13.28
N TRP A 298 -0.30 6.17 -13.33
CA TRP A 298 0.52 5.37 -14.23
C TRP A 298 1.16 4.21 -13.49
N ASN A 299 1.04 3.02 -14.08
CA ASN A 299 1.60 1.78 -13.53
C ASN A 299 2.25 0.92 -14.63
N ASN A 300 2.75 -0.25 -14.24
CA ASN A 300 3.38 -1.24 -15.10
C ASN A 300 2.43 -1.78 -16.18
N ARG A 301 2.92 -1.86 -17.43
CA ARG A 301 2.30 -2.62 -18.52
C ARG A 301 3.33 -3.01 -19.59
N GLY A 302 3.23 -4.22 -20.13
CA GLY A 302 4.14 -4.73 -21.17
C GLY A 302 5.38 -5.44 -20.62
N GLY A 303 6.32 -5.81 -21.50
CA GLY A 303 7.52 -6.60 -21.15
C GLY A 303 8.66 -5.80 -20.51
N PHE A 304 8.71 -4.49 -20.75
CA PHE A 304 9.66 -3.56 -20.15
C PHE A 304 8.94 -2.24 -19.83
N SER A 305 8.77 -1.93 -18.54
CA SER A 305 7.96 -0.79 -18.07
C SER A 305 8.45 -0.33 -16.68
N SER A 306 7.57 0.31 -15.90
CA SER A 306 7.88 0.93 -14.61
C SER A 306 8.28 -0.04 -13.50
N ASP A 307 7.87 -1.31 -13.56
CA ASP A 307 8.37 -2.31 -12.61
C ASP A 307 9.88 -2.50 -12.77
N TYR A 308 10.63 -2.24 -11.68
CA TYR A 308 12.07 -2.41 -11.68
C TYR A 308 12.47 -3.82 -11.23
N ILE A 309 12.32 -4.75 -12.17
CA ILE A 309 12.38 -6.19 -11.95
C ILE A 309 13.74 -6.64 -11.40
N GLY A 310 13.71 -7.33 -10.26
CA GLY A 310 14.86 -8.01 -9.66
C GLY A 310 15.80 -7.13 -8.84
N LYS A 311 15.34 -5.94 -8.42
CA LYS A 311 16.19 -4.88 -7.85
C LYS A 311 15.85 -4.52 -6.41
N ASN A 312 14.87 -5.23 -5.85
CA ASN A 312 14.34 -5.02 -4.52
C ASN A 312 14.48 -6.24 -3.59
N TYR A 313 15.24 -7.27 -3.98
CA TYR A 313 15.38 -8.50 -3.18
C TYR A 313 15.97 -8.26 -1.78
N ASP A 314 16.91 -7.31 -1.66
CA ASP A 314 17.52 -6.96 -0.37
C ASP A 314 16.66 -5.99 0.45
N TYR A 315 15.52 -5.53 -0.07
CA TYR A 315 14.69 -4.53 0.61
C TYR A 315 14.06 -5.02 1.91
N PRO A 316 13.47 -6.24 1.98
CA PRO A 316 12.79 -6.70 3.18
C PRO A 316 13.71 -6.72 4.40
N ASP A 317 14.91 -7.26 4.28
CA ASP A 317 15.88 -7.39 5.38
C ASP A 317 17.02 -6.38 5.37
N GLY A 318 17.05 -5.48 4.39
CA GLY A 318 18.01 -4.40 4.31
C GLY A 318 17.91 -3.43 5.49
N ASP A 319 19.06 -2.93 5.92
CA ASP A 319 19.14 -1.79 6.83
C ASP A 319 18.59 -0.51 6.16
N TYR A 320 18.42 0.56 6.95
CA TYR A 320 17.86 1.81 6.46
C TYR A 320 18.68 2.46 5.35
N ALA A 321 20.01 2.27 5.35
CA ALA A 321 20.87 2.73 4.28
C ALA A 321 20.63 1.94 2.97
N THR A 322 20.52 0.61 3.07
CA THR A 322 20.22 -0.29 1.95
C THR A 322 18.86 0.04 1.33
N ARG A 323 17.82 0.20 2.15
CA ARG A 323 16.49 0.59 1.67
C ARG A 323 16.48 1.97 1.03
N ALA A 324 17.20 2.94 1.59
CA ALA A 324 17.33 4.27 0.99
C ALA A 324 18.04 4.23 -0.37
N ARG A 325 19.10 3.42 -0.51
CA ARG A 325 19.77 3.19 -1.80
C ARG A 325 18.83 2.54 -2.82
N ILE A 326 18.11 1.49 -2.44
CA ILE A 326 17.16 0.80 -3.33
C ILE A 326 16.06 1.78 -3.76
N TRP A 327 15.50 2.54 -2.82
CA TRP A 327 14.49 3.56 -3.11
C TRP A 327 14.97 4.57 -4.15
N ARG A 328 16.18 5.12 -3.95
CA ARG A 328 16.76 6.10 -4.88
C ARG A 328 17.00 5.50 -6.26
N ASP A 329 17.50 4.27 -6.33
CA ASP A 329 17.73 3.59 -7.62
C ASP A 329 16.42 3.33 -8.38
N HIS A 330 15.32 3.02 -7.68
CA HIS A 330 13.99 2.89 -8.30
C HIS A 330 13.45 4.24 -8.82
N GLU A 331 13.67 5.32 -8.07
CA GLU A 331 13.30 6.67 -8.50
C GLU A 331 14.08 7.06 -9.77
N ASP A 332 15.40 6.88 -9.75
CA ASP A 332 16.29 7.19 -10.88
C ASP A 332 15.96 6.32 -12.11
N TYR A 333 15.70 5.02 -11.91
CA TYR A 333 15.26 4.11 -12.98
C TYR A 333 14.00 4.61 -13.66
N GLN A 334 12.95 4.93 -12.89
CA GLN A 334 11.64 5.23 -13.46
C GLN A 334 11.60 6.66 -14.05
N LYS A 335 12.28 7.64 -13.43
CA LYS A 335 12.51 8.95 -14.05
C LYS A 335 13.25 8.82 -15.37
N GLY A 336 14.32 8.04 -15.41
CA GLY A 336 15.08 7.79 -16.63
C GLY A 336 14.28 7.03 -17.69
N PHE A 337 13.36 6.13 -17.30
CA PHE A 337 12.46 5.42 -18.20
C PHE A 337 11.52 6.40 -18.92
N TYR A 338 10.85 7.29 -18.18
CA TYR A 338 9.99 8.31 -18.79
C TYR A 338 10.78 9.32 -19.62
N TRP A 339 11.96 9.74 -19.13
CA TRP A 339 12.85 10.60 -19.90
C TRP A 339 13.28 9.96 -21.22
N PHE A 340 13.67 8.68 -21.20
CA PHE A 340 14.06 7.91 -22.38
C PHE A 340 12.92 7.88 -23.40
N LEU A 341 11.72 7.46 -22.98
CA LEU A 341 10.54 7.40 -23.85
C LEU A 341 10.19 8.77 -24.47
N ALA A 342 10.35 9.85 -23.71
CA ALA A 342 10.07 11.19 -24.20
C ALA A 342 11.18 11.80 -25.07
N ASN A 343 12.43 11.33 -25.02
CA ASN A 343 13.57 12.08 -25.59
C ASN A 343 14.54 11.29 -26.47
N ASP A 344 14.68 9.96 -26.30
CA ASP A 344 15.66 9.20 -27.07
C ASP A 344 15.24 9.09 -28.56
N PRO A 345 16.15 9.34 -29.52
CA PRO A 345 15.80 9.31 -30.94
C PRO A 345 15.42 7.92 -31.47
N ARG A 346 15.77 6.84 -30.75
CA ARG A 346 15.42 5.45 -31.10
C ARG A 346 13.99 5.08 -30.72
N VAL A 347 13.31 5.91 -29.93
CA VAL A 347 11.89 5.73 -29.63
C VAL A 347 11.06 6.16 -30.85
N PRO A 348 10.09 5.34 -31.30
CA PRO A 348 9.19 5.73 -32.40
C PRO A 348 8.53 7.10 -32.16
N LYS A 349 8.43 7.91 -33.22
CA LYS A 349 8.05 9.34 -33.08
C LYS A 349 6.64 9.53 -32.55
N GLU A 350 5.73 8.63 -32.89
CA GLU A 350 4.35 8.63 -32.45
C GLU A 350 4.25 8.38 -30.94
N LEU A 351 4.99 7.40 -30.42
CA LEU A 351 5.06 7.13 -28.97
C LEU A 351 5.76 8.27 -28.23
N GLN A 352 6.86 8.77 -28.78
CA GLN A 352 7.61 9.89 -28.21
C GLN A 352 6.73 11.16 -28.12
N ALA A 353 5.91 11.43 -29.13
CA ALA A 353 4.95 12.53 -29.12
C ALA A 353 3.90 12.36 -28.01
N GLN A 354 3.26 11.19 -27.92
CA GLN A 354 2.31 10.88 -26.84
C GLN A 354 2.95 11.06 -25.46
N MET A 355 4.17 10.58 -25.26
CA MET A 355 4.89 10.74 -23.99
C MET A 355 5.13 12.21 -23.63
N ARG A 356 5.41 13.08 -24.59
CA ARG A 356 5.59 14.54 -24.39
C ARG A 356 4.29 15.29 -24.13
N GLU A 357 3.14 14.70 -24.43
CA GLU A 357 1.83 15.26 -24.06
C GLU A 357 1.58 15.16 -22.55
N TRP A 358 2.24 14.23 -21.88
CA TRP A 358 2.13 14.01 -20.45
C TRP A 358 3.36 14.49 -19.69
N GLY A 359 3.20 14.67 -18.38
CA GLY A 359 4.26 15.05 -17.46
C GLY A 359 3.76 15.03 -16.02
N LEU A 360 4.59 15.44 -15.08
CA LEU A 360 4.22 15.48 -13.66
C LEU A 360 3.26 16.67 -13.40
N PRO A 361 2.26 16.51 -12.52
CA PRO A 361 1.38 17.61 -12.12
C PRO A 361 2.08 18.58 -11.15
N LYS A 362 1.91 19.89 -11.34
CA LYS A 362 2.47 20.93 -10.43
C LYS A 362 1.84 20.92 -9.03
N ASP A 363 0.68 20.31 -8.89
CA ASP A 363 -0.15 20.39 -7.69
C ASP A 363 -0.19 19.08 -6.88
N GLU A 364 0.57 18.05 -7.27
CA GLU A 364 0.82 16.87 -6.44
C GLU A 364 2.28 16.83 -5.99
N PHE A 365 2.53 16.22 -4.82
CA PHE A 365 3.86 15.88 -4.31
C PHE A 365 4.87 17.05 -4.34
N VAL A 366 4.40 18.25 -4.00
CA VAL A 366 5.15 19.51 -4.19
C VAL A 366 6.49 19.50 -3.44
N ASP A 367 6.51 18.90 -2.26
CA ASP A 367 7.66 18.79 -1.37
C ASP A 367 8.71 17.74 -1.77
N THR A 368 8.35 16.82 -2.66
CA THR A 368 9.26 15.81 -3.24
C THR A 368 9.57 16.08 -4.72
N GLY A 369 9.43 17.34 -5.16
CA GLY A 369 9.70 17.73 -6.54
C GLY A 369 8.72 17.12 -7.54
N HIS A 370 7.47 16.95 -7.12
CA HIS A 370 6.34 16.40 -7.89
C HIS A 370 6.44 14.89 -8.17
N TRP A 371 7.36 14.19 -7.52
CA TRP A 371 7.49 12.74 -7.61
C TRP A 371 6.79 12.05 -6.43
N PRO A 372 6.09 10.92 -6.62
CA PRO A 372 5.39 10.26 -5.52
C PRO A 372 6.31 9.94 -4.33
N HIS A 373 5.83 10.21 -3.10
CA HIS A 373 6.60 10.05 -1.88
C HIS A 373 6.64 8.60 -1.34
N GLN A 374 6.00 7.64 -2.02
CA GLN A 374 5.92 6.25 -1.57
C GLN A 374 6.36 5.28 -2.67
N LEU A 375 7.41 4.51 -2.41
CA LEU A 375 7.77 3.34 -3.22
C LEU A 375 6.69 2.28 -3.07
N TYR A 376 6.26 1.71 -4.19
CA TYR A 376 5.27 0.64 -4.27
C TYR A 376 5.83 -0.70 -3.80
N ILE A 377 5.97 -0.81 -2.49
CA ILE A 377 6.28 -2.04 -1.79
C ILE A 377 5.04 -2.92 -1.86
N ARG A 378 5.02 -3.82 -2.84
CA ARG A 378 3.93 -4.80 -3.00
C ARG A 378 4.00 -5.86 -1.91
N GLU A 379 5.20 -6.23 -1.48
CA GLU A 379 5.42 -7.31 -0.53
C GLU A 379 6.83 -7.17 0.03
N ALA A 380 6.99 -7.27 1.35
CA ALA A 380 8.28 -7.36 1.99
C ALA A 380 8.32 -8.58 2.93
N ARG A 381 8.31 -8.36 4.24
CA ARG A 381 8.16 -9.43 5.22
C ARG A 381 6.70 -9.85 5.32
N ARG A 382 6.46 -11.15 5.47
CA ARG A 382 5.15 -11.71 5.81
C ARG A 382 5.28 -12.49 7.11
N MET A 383 4.46 -12.17 8.10
CA MET A 383 4.46 -12.87 9.39
C MET A 383 4.21 -14.37 9.19
N VAL A 384 4.78 -15.20 10.05
CA VAL A 384 4.42 -16.62 10.16
C VAL A 384 3.71 -16.81 11.50
N GLY A 385 2.40 -16.53 11.49
CA GLY A 385 1.53 -16.62 12.67
C GLY A 385 0.99 -18.04 12.93
N PRO A 386 0.01 -18.19 13.84
CA PRO A 386 -0.64 -19.48 14.11
C PRO A 386 -1.55 -19.94 12.96
N PHE A 387 -1.96 -19.01 12.09
CA PHE A 387 -2.69 -19.29 10.86
C PHE A 387 -1.98 -18.56 9.71
N VAL A 388 -1.56 -19.32 8.69
CA VAL A 388 -1.00 -18.77 7.45
C VAL A 388 -2.09 -18.91 6.39
N ALA A 389 -2.63 -17.80 5.92
CA ALA A 389 -3.58 -17.83 4.80
C ALA A 389 -2.85 -18.33 3.54
N THR A 390 -3.47 -19.25 2.81
CA THR A 390 -2.93 -19.85 1.57
C THR A 390 -3.89 -19.66 0.41
N GLN A 391 -3.47 -20.02 -0.80
CA GLN A 391 -4.24 -19.90 -2.03
C GLN A 391 -5.67 -20.45 -1.91
N LYS A 392 -5.87 -21.54 -1.16
CA LYS A 392 -7.20 -22.14 -0.98
C LYS A 392 -8.17 -21.17 -0.29
N ASP A 393 -7.68 -20.29 0.60
CA ASP A 393 -8.50 -19.31 1.30
C ASP A 393 -9.06 -18.24 0.35
N LEU A 394 -8.46 -18.07 -0.84
CA LEU A 394 -8.96 -17.18 -1.89
C LEU A 394 -9.94 -17.85 -2.85
N GLN A 395 -9.91 -19.19 -2.95
CA GLN A 395 -10.51 -19.93 -4.07
C GLN A 395 -11.59 -20.93 -3.64
N THR A 396 -11.35 -21.68 -2.57
CA THR A 396 -12.19 -22.83 -2.18
C THR A 396 -12.66 -22.78 -0.73
N ASP A 397 -11.79 -22.39 0.21
CA ASP A 397 -12.10 -22.25 1.63
C ASP A 397 -12.42 -20.78 1.95
N LEU A 398 -13.58 -20.30 1.50
CA LEU A 398 -13.89 -18.87 1.45
C LEU A 398 -14.43 -18.30 2.77
N VAL A 399 -14.88 -19.15 3.70
CA VAL A 399 -15.61 -18.73 4.91
C VAL A 399 -14.77 -19.01 6.15
N LYS A 400 -14.67 -18.00 7.02
CA LYS A 400 -13.95 -18.09 8.30
C LYS A 400 -14.87 -17.72 9.47
N PRO A 401 -14.89 -18.49 10.57
CA PRO A 401 -15.71 -18.16 11.74
C PRO A 401 -15.25 -16.87 12.42
N ASP A 402 -13.95 -16.58 12.34
CA ASP A 402 -13.30 -15.38 12.88
C ASP A 402 -13.06 -14.30 11.82
N ALA A 403 -13.95 -14.18 10.84
CA ALA A 403 -13.85 -13.14 9.81
C ALA A 403 -13.90 -11.73 10.40
N ILE A 404 -12.99 -10.87 9.93
CA ILE A 404 -12.91 -9.45 10.32
C ILE A 404 -12.96 -8.49 9.12
N ALA A 405 -12.83 -9.03 7.92
CA ALA A 405 -12.91 -8.30 6.66
C ALA A 405 -13.19 -9.28 5.51
N MET A 406 -13.43 -8.74 4.32
CA MET A 406 -13.52 -9.51 3.08
C MET A 406 -12.53 -9.01 2.04
N GLY A 407 -12.01 -9.94 1.23
CA GLY A 407 -11.26 -9.65 0.01
C GLY A 407 -12.00 -10.17 -1.21
N SER A 408 -11.67 -9.62 -2.39
CA SER A 408 -12.31 -10.01 -3.65
C SER A 408 -11.47 -9.73 -4.89
N TYR A 409 -10.28 -9.16 -4.73
CA TYR A 409 -9.41 -8.83 -5.84
C TYR A 409 -8.74 -10.10 -6.39
N GLY A 410 -8.39 -10.11 -7.68
CA GLY A 410 -7.64 -11.22 -8.25
C GLY A 410 -6.31 -11.46 -7.51
N ALA A 411 -5.79 -12.67 -7.60
CA ALA A 411 -4.44 -12.97 -7.12
C ALA A 411 -3.45 -12.45 -8.17
N ASP A 412 -2.85 -11.30 -7.93
CA ASP A 412 -1.87 -10.70 -8.84
C ASP A 412 -0.45 -10.66 -8.25
N SER A 413 0.45 -11.35 -8.95
CA SER A 413 1.87 -11.21 -8.75
C SER A 413 2.52 -10.60 -9.98
N HIS A 414 3.46 -9.70 -9.76
CA HIS A 414 4.30 -9.12 -10.79
C HIS A 414 5.60 -9.91 -10.96
N ASN A 415 6.26 -9.69 -12.08
CA ASN A 415 7.54 -10.32 -12.38
C ASN A 415 8.56 -10.06 -11.25
N VAL A 416 9.27 -11.11 -10.86
CA VAL A 416 10.36 -11.03 -9.88
C VAL A 416 11.70 -10.95 -10.57
N GLN A 417 11.89 -11.62 -11.72
CA GLN A 417 13.16 -11.70 -12.44
C GLN A 417 12.99 -11.47 -13.94
N ARG A 418 14.01 -10.89 -14.59
CA ARG A 418 14.20 -10.91 -16.05
C ARG A 418 15.47 -11.70 -16.37
N PHE A 419 15.38 -12.81 -17.10
CA PHE A 419 16.48 -13.78 -17.24
C PHE A 419 16.72 -14.16 -18.72
N VAL A 420 17.78 -14.96 -18.95
CA VAL A 420 18.10 -15.56 -20.25
C VAL A 420 17.49 -16.96 -20.32
N ASN A 421 16.55 -17.19 -21.23
CA ASN A 421 15.98 -18.52 -21.43
C ASN A 421 16.91 -19.45 -22.22
N ASP A 422 16.55 -20.73 -22.32
CA ASP A 422 17.37 -21.79 -22.95
C ASP A 422 17.66 -21.54 -24.44
N ARG A 423 16.90 -20.64 -25.07
CA ARG A 423 17.07 -20.24 -26.47
C ARG A 423 17.94 -18.98 -26.64
N GLY A 424 18.45 -18.41 -25.55
CA GLY A 424 19.28 -17.21 -25.54
C GLY A 424 18.50 -15.89 -25.62
N PHE A 425 17.17 -15.93 -25.44
CA PHE A 425 16.31 -14.75 -25.46
C PHE A 425 15.96 -14.29 -24.05
N VAL A 426 15.61 -13.02 -23.93
CA VAL A 426 15.14 -12.43 -22.68
C VAL A 426 13.70 -12.83 -22.38
N GLU A 427 13.42 -13.14 -21.12
CA GLU A 427 12.11 -13.55 -20.62
C GLU A 427 11.90 -13.01 -19.20
N ASN A 428 10.68 -12.57 -18.85
CA ASN A 428 10.38 -12.24 -17.44
C ASN A 428 9.72 -13.43 -16.72
N GLU A 429 10.00 -13.59 -15.44
CA GLU A 429 9.48 -14.65 -14.58
C GLU A 429 8.79 -14.07 -13.34
N GLY A 430 7.71 -14.72 -12.90
CA GLY A 430 7.12 -14.53 -11.57
C GLY A 430 5.66 -14.11 -11.58
N ASP A 431 5.20 -13.48 -12.66
CA ASP A 431 3.82 -13.03 -12.80
C ASP A 431 2.84 -14.21 -13.01
N PHE A 432 1.63 -14.12 -12.44
CA PHE A 432 0.57 -15.12 -12.63
C PHE A 432 -0.86 -14.59 -12.86
N GLN A 433 -1.20 -13.37 -12.42
CA GLN A 433 -2.46 -12.65 -12.74
C GLN A 433 -3.74 -13.51 -12.77
N VAL A 434 -4.10 -14.13 -11.65
CA VAL A 434 -5.24 -15.07 -11.57
C VAL A 434 -6.46 -14.40 -10.97
N SER A 435 -7.43 -14.01 -11.81
CA SER A 435 -8.69 -13.41 -11.35
C SER A 435 -9.90 -14.35 -11.41
N ALA A 436 -9.98 -15.22 -12.43
CA ALA A 436 -11.20 -16.00 -12.70
C ALA A 436 -11.58 -17.01 -11.60
N SER A 437 -10.59 -17.51 -10.84
CA SER A 437 -10.80 -18.47 -9.76
C SER A 437 -10.85 -17.84 -8.37
N VAL A 438 -10.74 -16.51 -8.25
CA VAL A 438 -10.83 -15.81 -6.97
C VAL A 438 -12.26 -15.32 -6.76
N ASN A 439 -12.85 -15.75 -5.64
CA ASN A 439 -14.20 -15.34 -5.22
C ASN A 439 -14.09 -14.36 -4.05
N PRO A 440 -15.16 -13.62 -3.69
CA PRO A 440 -15.21 -12.96 -2.39
C PRO A 440 -14.93 -13.95 -1.26
N TYR A 441 -13.95 -13.63 -0.43
CA TYR A 441 -13.48 -14.49 0.66
C TYR A 441 -13.38 -13.72 1.98
N HIS A 442 -13.48 -14.43 3.09
CA HIS A 442 -13.27 -13.89 4.42
C HIS A 442 -11.78 -13.80 4.73
N ILE A 443 -11.37 -12.72 5.39
CA ILE A 443 -10.06 -12.60 6.02
C ILE A 443 -10.24 -12.85 7.52
N ALA A 444 -9.58 -13.90 8.03
CA ALA A 444 -9.65 -14.33 9.43
C ALA A 444 -8.84 -13.41 10.36
N TYR A 445 -9.31 -13.17 11.58
CA TYR A 445 -8.61 -12.39 12.60
C TYR A 445 -7.21 -12.93 12.88
N ARG A 446 -7.06 -14.27 12.89
CA ARG A 446 -5.80 -14.95 13.18
C ARG A 446 -4.66 -14.65 12.19
N VAL A 447 -4.92 -14.02 11.04
CA VAL A 447 -3.82 -13.54 10.16
C VAL A 447 -3.08 -12.37 10.79
N LEU A 448 -3.71 -11.62 11.69
CA LEU A 448 -3.17 -10.41 12.33
C LEU A 448 -2.29 -10.71 13.54
N THR A 449 -2.38 -11.93 14.11
CA THR A 449 -1.77 -12.25 15.39
C THR A 449 -0.47 -13.03 15.21
N PRO A 450 0.61 -12.62 15.88
CA PRO A 450 1.79 -13.46 16.06
C PRO A 450 1.48 -14.70 16.90
N LYS A 451 2.39 -15.67 16.89
CA LYS A 451 2.33 -16.80 17.83
C LYS A 451 2.43 -16.30 19.28
N ARG A 452 1.65 -16.89 20.19
CA ARG A 452 1.51 -16.41 21.57
C ARG A 452 2.84 -16.44 22.32
N GLU A 453 3.63 -17.47 22.09
CA GLU A 453 4.94 -17.71 22.68
C GLU A 453 6.00 -16.69 22.24
N GLU A 454 5.79 -16.00 21.11
CA GLU A 454 6.70 -14.98 20.61
C GLU A 454 6.34 -13.61 21.20
N ILE A 455 5.05 -13.25 21.13
CA ILE A 455 4.55 -11.96 21.60
C ILE A 455 3.03 -11.92 21.82
N THR A 456 2.57 -11.19 22.84
CA THR A 456 1.17 -11.18 23.31
C THR A 456 0.47 -9.84 23.17
N ASN A 457 1.17 -8.77 22.81
CA ASN A 457 0.62 -7.42 22.69
C ASN A 457 0.97 -6.69 21.38
N LEU A 458 1.15 -7.45 20.30
CA LEU A 458 1.43 -6.92 18.96
C LEU A 458 0.42 -7.46 17.93
N LEU A 459 -0.14 -6.58 17.09
CA LEU A 459 -0.92 -6.93 15.90
C LEU A 459 -0.19 -6.47 14.63
N VAL A 460 -0.38 -7.17 13.51
CA VAL A 460 0.33 -6.91 12.24
C VAL A 460 -0.64 -6.93 11.04
N PRO A 461 -1.37 -5.82 10.76
CA PRO A 461 -2.36 -5.76 9.67
C PRO A 461 -1.82 -5.50 8.27
N VAL A 462 -0.53 -5.19 8.11
CA VAL A 462 0.10 -5.03 6.78
C VAL A 462 0.93 -6.26 6.45
N CYS A 463 2.00 -6.52 7.18
CA CYS A 463 2.81 -7.74 7.05
C CYS A 463 2.15 -9.00 7.66
N PHE A 464 0.82 -9.12 7.56
CA PHE A 464 0.04 -10.21 8.16
C PHE A 464 0.45 -11.59 7.64
N SER A 465 -0.04 -12.63 8.31
CA SER A 465 0.36 -14.02 8.08
C SER A 465 -0.34 -14.64 6.86
N ALA A 466 0.42 -14.77 5.76
CA ALA A 466 -0.03 -15.38 4.51
C ALA A 466 1.16 -15.84 3.64
N THR A 467 0.92 -16.79 2.75
CA THR A 467 1.87 -17.18 1.68
C THR A 467 1.95 -16.10 0.62
N HIS A 468 3.00 -16.10 -0.21
CA HIS A 468 3.11 -15.19 -1.35
C HIS A 468 1.88 -15.23 -2.26
N ALA A 469 1.37 -16.43 -2.52
CA ALA A 469 0.20 -16.65 -3.36
C ALA A 469 -1.06 -16.03 -2.75
N ALA A 470 -1.33 -16.22 -1.45
CA ALA A 470 -2.48 -15.62 -0.79
C ALA A 470 -2.34 -14.09 -0.66
N TYR A 471 -1.14 -13.63 -0.28
CA TYR A 471 -0.83 -12.23 -0.08
C TYR A 471 -1.07 -11.41 -1.35
N SER A 472 -0.83 -12.00 -2.53
CA SER A 472 -1.07 -11.39 -3.85
C SER A 472 -2.50 -10.87 -4.08
N SER A 473 -3.50 -11.35 -3.32
CA SER A 473 -4.88 -10.85 -3.38
C SER A 473 -5.26 -10.06 -2.12
N MET A 474 -4.82 -10.51 -0.94
CA MET A 474 -5.27 -9.97 0.35
C MET A 474 -4.68 -8.60 0.71
N ARG A 475 -3.59 -8.21 0.06
CA ARG A 475 -2.76 -7.03 0.39
C ARG A 475 -3.22 -5.69 -0.18
N MET A 476 -4.42 -5.62 -0.75
CA MET A 476 -4.85 -4.39 -1.41
C MET A 476 -5.15 -3.31 -0.36
N GLU A 477 -4.94 -2.03 -0.69
CA GLU A 477 -5.10 -0.92 0.27
C GLU A 477 -6.49 -0.85 0.96
N PRO A 478 -7.63 -1.14 0.30
CA PRO A 478 -8.92 -1.19 1.00
C PRO A 478 -8.96 -2.31 2.05
N GLN A 479 -8.34 -3.46 1.77
CA GLN A 479 -8.22 -4.58 2.70
C GLN A 479 -7.30 -4.19 3.86
N TYR A 480 -6.16 -3.57 3.61
CA TYR A 480 -5.32 -3.00 4.67
C TYR A 480 -6.08 -2.03 5.57
N MET A 481 -6.90 -1.13 5.01
CA MET A 481 -7.76 -0.24 5.80
C MET A 481 -8.76 -1.01 6.68
N MET A 482 -9.40 -2.07 6.17
CA MET A 482 -10.33 -2.90 6.93
C MET A 482 -9.63 -3.75 8.01
N LEU A 483 -8.45 -4.31 7.72
CA LEU A 483 -7.63 -5.02 8.69
C LEU A 483 -7.11 -4.07 9.78
N GLY A 484 -6.72 -2.86 9.39
CA GLY A 484 -6.34 -1.81 10.32
C GLY A 484 -7.50 -1.42 11.25
N HIS A 485 -8.71 -1.25 10.71
CA HIS A 485 -9.93 -1.00 11.48
C HIS A 485 -10.17 -2.10 12.52
N ALA A 486 -10.09 -3.37 12.11
CA ALA A 486 -10.20 -4.51 13.01
C ALA A 486 -9.11 -4.53 14.09
N ALA A 487 -7.86 -4.22 13.75
CA ALA A 487 -6.75 -4.19 14.70
C ALA A 487 -6.95 -3.12 15.79
N GLY A 488 -7.48 -1.95 15.45
CA GLY A 488 -7.76 -0.89 16.42
C GLY A 488 -8.85 -1.28 17.43
N ILE A 489 -9.93 -1.90 16.96
CA ILE A 489 -10.98 -2.44 17.85
C ILE A 489 -10.46 -3.61 18.69
N ALA A 490 -9.69 -4.53 18.09
CA ALA A 490 -9.10 -5.66 18.79
C ALA A 490 -8.16 -5.20 19.92
N ALA A 491 -7.38 -4.15 19.71
CA ALA A 491 -6.56 -3.54 20.76
C ALA A 491 -7.40 -3.04 21.95
N ARG A 492 -8.55 -2.39 21.68
CA ARG A 492 -9.47 -1.94 22.73
C ARG A 492 -10.01 -3.11 23.56
N LEU A 493 -10.39 -4.19 22.89
CA LEU A 493 -10.94 -5.39 23.53
C LEU A 493 -9.89 -6.11 24.36
N ALA A 494 -8.68 -6.30 23.82
CA ALA A 494 -7.56 -6.89 24.56
C ALA A 494 -7.22 -6.10 25.83
N ILE A 495 -7.23 -4.77 25.76
CA ILE A 495 -7.01 -3.90 26.94
C ILE A 495 -8.16 -4.02 27.95
N ARG A 496 -9.42 -4.04 27.48
CA ARG A 496 -10.62 -4.18 28.33
C ARG A 496 -10.57 -5.46 29.15
N ASP A 497 -10.20 -6.55 28.48
CA ASP A 497 -10.29 -7.90 29.03
C ASP A 497 -8.97 -8.34 29.70
N HIS A 498 -7.96 -7.47 29.72
CA HIS A 498 -6.62 -7.77 30.20
C HIS A 498 -6.03 -9.03 29.54
N ALA A 499 -6.34 -9.24 28.27
CA ALA A 499 -6.03 -10.45 27.53
C ALA A 499 -4.90 -10.23 26.51
N PRO A 500 -4.12 -11.28 26.17
CA PRO A 500 -3.30 -11.29 24.96
C PRO A 500 -4.15 -10.98 23.73
N VAL A 501 -3.54 -10.37 22.70
CA VAL A 501 -4.26 -10.06 21.45
C VAL A 501 -4.79 -11.32 20.74
N GLN A 502 -4.22 -12.49 21.03
CA GLN A 502 -4.68 -13.79 20.55
C GLN A 502 -6.02 -14.23 21.17
N ASP A 503 -6.40 -13.69 22.33
CA ASP A 503 -7.57 -14.10 23.12
C ASP A 503 -8.76 -13.12 23.01
N VAL A 504 -8.71 -12.19 22.05
CA VAL A 504 -9.81 -11.27 21.78
C VAL A 504 -11.09 -12.06 21.46
N GLN A 505 -12.17 -11.73 22.16
CA GLN A 505 -13.48 -12.34 21.92
C GLN A 505 -14.01 -11.95 20.53
N ILE A 506 -14.04 -12.93 19.62
CA ILE A 506 -14.36 -12.71 18.20
C ILE A 506 -15.78 -12.16 18.01
N GLU A 507 -16.76 -12.64 18.77
CA GLU A 507 -18.14 -12.16 18.67
C GLU A 507 -18.26 -10.68 19.04
N ASP A 508 -17.52 -10.23 20.06
CA ASP A 508 -17.44 -8.83 20.46
C ASP A 508 -16.81 -7.97 19.37
N LEU A 509 -15.69 -8.44 18.80
CA LEU A 509 -14.98 -7.77 17.70
C LEU A 509 -15.89 -7.63 16.47
N GLN A 510 -16.52 -8.71 16.04
CA GLN A 510 -17.42 -8.71 14.88
C GLN A 510 -18.66 -7.83 15.13
N ARG A 511 -19.21 -7.83 16.34
CA ARG A 511 -20.36 -6.98 16.70
C ARG A 511 -19.99 -5.49 16.59
N GLN A 512 -18.83 -5.09 17.11
CA GLN A 512 -18.36 -3.70 17.00
C GLN A 512 -18.04 -3.32 15.55
N LEU A 513 -17.34 -4.19 14.81
CA LEU A 513 -17.03 -3.97 13.40
C LEU A 513 -18.30 -3.77 12.55
N LYS A 514 -19.31 -4.63 12.71
CA LYS A 514 -20.61 -4.49 12.01
C LYS A 514 -21.34 -3.21 12.39
N ALA A 515 -21.31 -2.82 13.67
CA ALA A 515 -21.90 -1.55 14.12
C ALA A 515 -21.23 -0.33 13.47
N GLU A 516 -19.95 -0.45 13.10
CA GLU A 516 -19.18 0.55 12.35
C GLU A 516 -19.20 0.33 10.82
N GLY A 517 -20.04 -0.58 10.32
CA GLY A 517 -20.30 -0.78 8.89
C GLY A 517 -19.35 -1.74 8.18
N ALA A 518 -18.60 -2.59 8.90
CA ALA A 518 -17.85 -3.68 8.29
C ALA A 518 -18.79 -4.71 7.63
N ILE A 519 -18.31 -5.31 6.53
CA ILE A 519 -19.08 -6.24 5.69
C ILE A 519 -18.42 -7.61 5.73
N PHE A 520 -19.20 -8.66 6.05
CA PHE A 520 -18.77 -10.06 6.05
C PHE A 520 -19.62 -10.94 5.13
N GLN A 521 -20.43 -10.33 4.27
CA GLN A 521 -21.21 -11.03 3.25
C GLN A 521 -21.17 -10.21 1.97
N TYR A 522 -20.99 -10.89 0.84
CA TYR A 522 -20.97 -10.24 -0.46
C TYR A 522 -22.40 -9.99 -0.94
N GLY A 523 -22.73 -8.73 -1.19
CA GLY A 523 -24.02 -8.30 -1.73
C GLY A 523 -24.21 -6.79 -1.63
N PRO A 524 -24.84 -6.13 -2.63
CA PRO A 524 -25.06 -4.69 -2.62
C PRO A 524 -25.88 -4.21 -1.41
N GLU A 525 -26.77 -5.05 -0.87
CA GLU A 525 -27.57 -4.78 0.31
C GLU A 525 -26.72 -4.53 1.57
N TYR A 526 -25.60 -5.25 1.73
CA TYR A 526 -24.72 -5.07 2.88
C TYR A 526 -23.94 -3.77 2.79
N GLN A 527 -23.49 -3.38 1.61
CA GLN A 527 -22.86 -2.09 1.40
C GLN A 527 -23.87 -0.94 1.55
N ALA A 528 -25.12 -1.11 1.10
CA ALA A 528 -26.17 -0.11 1.32
C ALA A 528 -26.47 0.11 2.82
N GLN A 529 -26.44 -0.96 3.62
CA GLN A 529 -26.55 -0.87 5.08
C GLN A 529 -25.36 -0.13 5.68
N ALA A 530 -24.13 -0.44 5.27
CA ALA A 530 -22.92 0.26 5.71
C ALA A 530 -22.96 1.76 5.34
N LEU A 531 -23.38 2.11 4.12
CA LEU A 531 -23.59 3.49 3.70
C LEU A 531 -24.64 4.22 4.54
N THR A 532 -25.67 3.53 5.02
CA THR A 532 -26.68 4.13 5.90
C THR A 532 -26.07 4.60 7.23
N ILE A 533 -25.10 3.85 7.77
CA ILE A 533 -24.35 4.26 8.97
C ILE A 533 -23.55 5.55 8.68
N LEU A 534 -22.85 5.61 7.55
CA LEU A 534 -22.09 6.79 7.14
C LEU A 534 -22.98 8.00 6.90
N ARG A 535 -24.10 7.84 6.19
CA ARG A 535 -25.06 8.93 5.94
C ARG A 535 -25.60 9.52 7.25
N ARG A 536 -25.87 8.68 8.26
CA ARG A 536 -26.28 9.16 9.59
C ARG A 536 -25.15 9.90 10.30
N ARG A 537 -23.94 9.35 10.27
CA ARG A 537 -22.75 9.95 10.89
C ARG A 537 -22.43 11.33 10.33
N PHE A 538 -22.55 11.48 9.02
CA PHE A 538 -22.20 12.69 8.28
C PHE A 538 -23.40 13.55 7.89
N ALA A 539 -24.58 13.26 8.46
CA ALA A 539 -25.77 14.06 8.22
C ALA A 539 -25.53 15.50 8.65
N ALA A 540 -25.97 16.45 7.82
CA ALA A 540 -26.03 17.84 8.26
C ALA A 540 -26.96 17.93 9.48
N PRO A 541 -26.68 18.84 10.44
CA PRO A 541 -27.62 19.09 11.51
C PRO A 541 -29.01 19.42 10.94
N PRO A 542 -30.11 19.02 11.60
CA PRO A 542 -31.45 19.31 11.13
C PRO A 542 -31.59 20.81 10.87
N ARG A 543 -32.17 21.17 9.72
CA ARG A 543 -32.42 22.58 9.37
C ARG A 543 -33.27 23.21 10.47
N GLN A 544 -32.75 24.25 11.11
CA GLN A 544 -33.52 25.07 12.04
C GLN A 544 -34.27 26.15 11.24
N GLY A 545 -35.58 26.30 11.50
CA GLY A 545 -36.45 27.28 10.85
C GLY A 545 -37.48 26.68 9.89
N PRO A 546 -38.45 27.49 9.42
CA PRO A 546 -39.55 27.02 8.59
C PRO A 546 -39.04 26.42 7.27
N LEU A 547 -39.72 25.38 6.81
CA LEU A 547 -39.47 24.79 5.50
C LEU A 547 -39.64 25.86 4.42
N PRO A 548 -38.67 26.07 3.52
CA PRO A 548 -38.80 27.04 2.43
C PRO A 548 -39.93 26.68 1.46
N TRP A 549 -40.43 25.44 1.51
CA TRP A 549 -41.54 24.91 0.71
C TRP A 549 -42.69 24.37 1.58
N GLY A 550 -42.93 24.96 2.75
CA GLY A 550 -44.10 24.66 3.57
C GLY A 550 -45.30 25.53 3.17
N TYR A 551 -46.52 24.97 3.23
CA TYR A 551 -47.71 25.82 3.28
C TYR A 551 -47.61 26.70 4.55
N PRO A 552 -48.00 27.98 4.49
CA PRO A 552 -48.10 28.80 5.70
C PRO A 552 -48.95 28.03 6.71
N GLU A 553 -48.47 27.95 7.96
CA GLU A 553 -49.21 27.31 9.05
C GLU A 553 -50.66 27.81 8.98
N LYS A 554 -51.61 26.88 8.76
CA LYS A 554 -53.02 27.21 8.91
C LYS A 554 -53.16 27.70 10.34
N ARG A 555 -53.30 29.02 10.53
CA ARG A 555 -53.77 29.59 11.78
C ARG A 555 -54.98 28.77 12.17
N GLN A 556 -54.87 28.00 13.26
CA GLN A 556 -56.04 27.41 13.88
C GLN A 556 -56.97 28.58 14.19
N ALA A 557 -58.04 28.70 13.40
CA ALA A 557 -59.10 29.64 13.67
C ALA A 557 -59.67 29.25 15.05
N ARG A 558 -59.70 30.25 15.94
CA ARG A 558 -60.27 30.15 17.29
C ARG A 558 -61.72 29.68 17.26
#